data_AF-A0A929YIP1-F1
#
_entry.id   AF-A0A929YIP1-F1
#
_cell.length_a   1.000
_cell.length_b   1.000
_cell.length_c   1.000
_cell.angle_alpha   90.00
_cell.angle_beta   90.00
_cell.angle_gamma   90.00
#
_symmetry.space_group_name_H-M   'P 1'
#
loop_
_entity.id
_entity.type
_entity.pdbx_description
1 polymer ?
#
loop_
_entity_poly.entity_id
_entity_poly.type
_entity_poly.pdbx_seq_one_letter_code
_entity_poly.pdbx_strand_id
1 'polypeptide(L)'
;MASPLQEYENNNHERWKVMYDVPPWSVDSIIRHITLIFFSVKNDNVVQTIQRRMRIMLPEYCPVNYHNEYIFLESLEENCSNGSGDIVLRLLDITIKYIRDYAPNTLETKSKLGDVYGGDLLDGIENLLSNGSKWKVLRDRNSESGLIERVNPEITKIAQEINDDFLTKAWNQAFQRQPDPENAVVSAQKAIENIASKLGLTKATSKVYGTLLGDIKANPHLYFSRARDAYDLQNIITKQPKDKLNVNEQFANWFWSGMDLIQKTNPGRHPSKEVGEFSLSAEAAQQAVIIATVICWFIESGSFFKDDISKKQSK
;
A
#
# COMPACT_ATOMS: atom_id res chain seq x y z
N MET A 1 14.78 31.10 13.01
CA MET A 1 13.36 31.01 12.64
C MET A 1 13.29 30.25 11.33
N ALA A 2 12.61 29.10 11.30
CA ALA A 2 12.34 28.38 10.05
C ALA A 2 11.49 29.28 9.14
N SER A 3 11.66 29.19 7.83
CA SER A 3 10.75 29.92 6.93
C SER A 3 9.31 29.40 7.11
N PRO A 4 8.26 30.17 6.84
CA PRO A 4 6.88 29.67 6.91
C PRO A 4 6.65 28.41 6.06
N LEU A 5 7.40 28.25 4.96
CA LEU A 5 7.39 27.04 4.15
C LEU A 5 8.08 25.87 4.87
N GLN A 6 9.24 26.08 5.49
CA GLN A 6 9.90 25.07 6.34
C GLN A 6 9.11 24.74 7.60
N GLU A 7 8.38 25.70 8.17
CA GLU A 7 7.55 25.49 9.35
C GLU A 7 6.28 24.73 8.97
N TYR A 8 5.69 25.00 7.80
CA TYR A 8 4.63 24.18 7.21
C TYR A 8 5.12 22.77 6.84
N GLU A 9 6.29 22.64 6.20
CA GLU A 9 6.91 21.36 5.87
C GLU A 9 7.26 20.57 7.13
N ASN A 10 7.85 21.20 8.15
CA ASN A 10 8.15 20.54 9.44
C ASN A 10 6.88 20.12 10.19
N ASN A 11 5.82 20.95 10.16
CA ASN A 11 4.53 20.62 10.76
C ASN A 11 3.76 19.55 9.96
N ASN A 12 4.10 19.34 8.67
CA ASN A 12 3.46 18.35 7.80
C ASN A 12 4.34 17.12 7.52
N HIS A 13 5.62 17.13 7.89
CA HIS A 13 6.53 16.00 7.74
C HIS A 13 6.08 14.79 8.57
N GLU A 14 5.31 15.03 9.64
CA GLU A 14 4.67 13.99 10.45
C GLU A 14 3.35 13.48 9.86
N ARG A 15 2.70 14.21 8.94
CA ARG A 15 1.38 13.84 8.37
C ARG A 15 1.43 12.77 7.29
N TRP A 16 2.62 12.50 6.72
CA TRP A 16 2.84 11.45 5.73
C TRP A 16 3.44 10.16 6.31
N LYS A 17 3.35 9.95 7.64
CA LYS A 17 3.66 8.66 8.30
C LYS A 17 2.51 7.64 8.15
N VAL A 18 1.91 7.57 6.96
CA VAL A 18 0.63 6.85 6.77
C VAL A 18 0.81 5.34 6.93
N MET A 19 1.96 4.82 6.51
CA MET A 19 2.27 3.40 6.60
C MET A 19 3.66 3.20 7.20
N TYR A 20 3.75 2.36 8.22
CA TYR A 20 4.99 2.00 8.90
C TYR A 20 5.65 0.80 8.21
N ASP A 21 6.96 0.69 8.27
CA ASP A 21 7.66 -0.54 7.88
C ASP A 21 7.22 -1.67 8.80
N VAL A 22 7.41 -1.49 10.11
CA VAL A 22 6.86 -2.36 11.15
C VAL A 22 6.00 -1.49 12.07
N PRO A 23 4.67 -1.72 12.14
CA PRO A 23 3.79 -0.90 12.97
C PRO A 23 4.15 -1.03 14.46
N PRO A 24 4.35 0.08 15.22
CA PRO A 24 4.81 0.02 16.62
C PRO A 24 3.93 -0.83 17.54
N TRP A 25 2.63 -0.88 17.28
CA TRP A 25 1.66 -1.68 18.04
C TRP A 25 1.65 -3.17 17.66
N SER A 26 2.30 -3.55 16.57
CA SER A 26 2.42 -4.94 16.09
C SER A 26 3.81 -5.52 16.31
N VAL A 27 4.81 -4.71 16.69
CA VAL A 27 6.21 -5.11 16.85
C VAL A 27 6.36 -6.36 17.72
N ASP A 28 5.83 -6.33 18.95
CA ASP A 28 6.00 -7.45 19.90
C ASP A 28 5.41 -8.76 19.34
N SER A 29 4.26 -8.67 18.68
CA SER A 29 3.59 -9.83 18.07
C SER A 29 4.39 -10.35 16.87
N ILE A 30 4.92 -9.46 16.04
CA ILE A 30 5.78 -9.82 14.89
C ILE A 30 7.05 -10.50 15.38
N ILE A 31 7.74 -9.94 16.38
CA ILE A 31 8.94 -10.52 16.99
C ILE A 31 8.62 -11.91 17.54
N ARG A 32 7.49 -12.08 18.25
CA ARG A 32 7.06 -13.40 18.74
C ARG A 32 6.84 -14.41 17.63
N HIS A 33 6.23 -14.02 16.51
CA HIS A 33 6.08 -14.93 15.36
C HIS A 33 7.43 -15.34 14.77
N ILE A 34 8.35 -14.39 14.60
CA ILE A 34 9.71 -14.69 14.10
C ILE A 34 10.41 -15.65 15.08
N THR A 35 10.46 -15.33 16.38
CA THR A 35 11.11 -16.16 17.40
C THR A 35 10.50 -17.56 17.47
N LEU A 36 9.17 -17.68 17.40
CA LEU A 36 8.49 -18.97 17.36
C LEU A 36 8.97 -19.82 16.19
N ILE A 37 9.08 -19.24 15.00
CA ILE A 37 9.51 -19.98 13.81
C ILE A 37 10.96 -20.45 13.93
N PHE A 38 11.87 -19.59 14.40
CA PHE A 38 13.28 -19.93 14.49
C PHE A 38 13.61 -20.96 15.60
N PHE A 39 12.89 -20.93 16.73
CA PHE A 39 13.29 -21.69 17.93
C PHE A 39 12.29 -22.77 18.38
N SER A 40 11.01 -22.63 18.03
CA SER A 40 9.96 -23.52 18.56
C SER A 40 9.54 -24.64 17.60
N VAL A 41 9.87 -24.57 16.31
CA VAL A 41 9.54 -25.61 15.32
C VAL A 41 10.38 -26.88 15.60
N LYS A 42 9.71 -28.04 15.67
CA LYS A 42 10.33 -29.34 15.99
C LYS A 42 10.61 -30.20 14.75
N ASN A 43 9.70 -30.15 13.79
CA ASN A 43 9.65 -31.06 12.66
C ASN A 43 10.39 -30.52 11.42
N ASP A 44 11.09 -29.40 11.54
CA ASP A 44 12.05 -28.91 10.54
C ASP A 44 13.24 -28.20 11.20
N ASN A 45 14.39 -28.24 10.54
CA ASN A 45 15.53 -27.40 10.90
C ASN A 45 15.46 -26.08 10.12
N VAL A 46 14.64 -25.16 10.62
CA VAL A 46 14.29 -23.90 9.95
C VAL A 46 15.50 -23.11 9.47
N VAL A 47 16.50 -22.92 10.35
CA VAL A 47 17.75 -22.20 10.03
C VAL A 47 18.49 -22.87 8.88
N GLN A 48 18.69 -24.18 8.97
CA GLN A 48 19.40 -24.93 7.93
C GLN A 48 18.62 -24.94 6.60
N THR A 49 17.29 -25.05 6.66
CA THR A 49 16.42 -25.01 5.49
C THR A 49 16.51 -23.65 4.79
N ILE A 50 16.38 -22.55 5.54
CA ILE A 50 16.54 -21.18 5.04
C ILE A 50 17.91 -21.02 4.36
N GLN A 51 18.99 -21.32 5.07
CA GLN A 51 20.34 -21.11 4.55
C GLN A 51 20.61 -21.93 3.27
N ARG A 52 20.14 -23.19 3.22
CA ARG A 52 20.32 -24.06 2.05
C ARG A 52 19.43 -23.68 0.87
N ARG A 53 18.15 -23.42 1.11
CA ARG A 53 17.15 -23.19 0.05
C ARG A 53 17.19 -21.78 -0.50
N MET A 54 17.42 -20.78 0.36
CA MET A 54 17.53 -19.38 -0.04
C MET A 54 18.97 -18.99 -0.41
N ARG A 55 19.95 -19.85 -0.13
CA ARG A 55 21.39 -19.60 -0.37
C ARG A 55 21.89 -18.32 0.33
N ILE A 56 21.38 -18.07 1.52
CA ILE A 56 21.82 -16.96 2.37
C ILE A 56 22.59 -17.48 3.57
N MET A 57 23.56 -16.70 4.03
CA MET A 57 24.16 -16.89 5.35
C MET A 57 23.46 -15.91 6.29
N LEU A 58 22.60 -16.45 7.18
CA LEU A 58 21.82 -15.62 8.11
C LEU A 58 22.68 -14.59 8.86
N PRO A 59 23.85 -14.92 9.44
CA PRO A 59 24.69 -13.93 10.13
C PRO A 59 25.21 -12.81 9.22
N GLU A 60 25.43 -13.08 7.94
CA GLU A 60 25.92 -12.09 6.96
C GLU A 60 24.79 -11.18 6.48
N TYR A 61 23.55 -11.69 6.43
CA TYR A 61 22.38 -10.98 5.93
C TYR A 61 21.61 -10.22 7.02
N CYS A 62 21.56 -10.81 8.23
CA CYS A 62 20.96 -10.28 9.45
C CYS A 62 21.87 -10.66 10.64
N PRO A 63 22.70 -9.76 11.19
CA PRO A 63 23.73 -10.08 12.19
C PRO A 63 23.19 -10.41 13.60
N VAL A 64 21.97 -10.94 13.68
CA VAL A 64 21.31 -11.35 14.92
C VAL A 64 21.82 -12.72 15.35
N ASN A 65 22.06 -12.88 16.65
CA ASN A 65 22.46 -14.16 17.21
C ASN A 65 21.26 -15.12 17.35
N TYR A 66 20.98 -15.91 16.31
CA TYR A 66 19.90 -16.91 16.31
C TYR A 66 20.27 -18.24 16.99
N HIS A 67 21.43 -18.34 17.65
CA HIS A 67 21.79 -19.54 18.40
C HIS A 67 21.29 -19.52 19.85
N ASN A 68 20.82 -18.37 20.33
CA ASN A 68 20.29 -18.20 21.66
C ASN A 68 18.99 -17.40 21.59
N GLU A 69 17.87 -18.04 21.94
CA GLU A 69 16.52 -17.46 21.88
C GLU A 69 16.41 -16.14 22.65
N TYR A 70 17.02 -16.08 23.84
CA TYR A 70 16.97 -14.89 24.68
C TYR A 70 17.72 -13.72 24.04
N ILE A 71 18.96 -13.95 23.59
CA ILE A 71 19.77 -12.92 22.91
C ILE A 71 19.12 -12.51 21.58
N PHE A 72 18.53 -13.45 20.85
CA PHE A 72 17.81 -13.19 19.62
C PHE A 72 16.64 -12.22 19.86
N LEU A 73 15.78 -12.54 20.83
CA LEU A 73 14.61 -11.74 21.16
C LEU A 73 15.02 -10.34 21.63
N GLU A 74 15.98 -10.24 22.55
CA GLU A 74 16.52 -8.96 23.04
C GLU A 74 17.07 -8.10 21.89
N SER A 75 17.83 -8.70 20.97
CA SER A 75 18.36 -8.00 19.79
C SER A 75 17.26 -7.44 18.87
N LEU A 76 16.14 -8.16 18.72
CA LEU A 76 15.01 -7.68 17.90
C LEU A 76 14.22 -6.57 18.60
N GLU A 77 14.04 -6.67 19.91
CA GLU A 77 13.38 -5.63 20.74
C GLU A 77 14.21 -4.34 20.74
N GLU A 78 15.53 -4.45 20.90
CA GLU A 78 16.46 -3.33 20.78
C GLU A 78 16.46 -2.72 19.37
N ASN A 79 16.39 -3.55 18.31
CA ASN A 79 16.35 -3.04 16.93
C ASN A 79 15.13 -2.16 16.66
N CYS A 80 13.97 -2.50 17.24
CA CYS A 80 12.76 -1.69 17.14
C CYS A 80 12.76 -0.47 18.09
N SER A 81 13.38 -0.60 19.27
CA SER A 81 13.40 0.47 20.27
C SER A 81 14.41 1.58 19.97
N ASN A 82 15.57 1.21 19.40
CA ASN A 82 16.72 2.10 19.18
C ASN A 82 16.97 2.43 17.68
N GLY A 83 16.19 1.87 16.75
CA GLY A 83 16.50 1.91 15.32
C GLY A 83 15.29 1.96 14.38
N SER A 84 15.54 1.68 13.10
CA SER A 84 14.57 1.69 11.98
C SER A 84 13.63 0.48 11.94
N GLY A 85 13.89 -0.58 12.72
CA GLY A 85 13.20 -1.87 12.59
C GLY A 85 13.62 -2.70 11.36
N ASP A 86 14.68 -2.30 10.65
CA ASP A 86 15.11 -2.93 9.38
C ASP A 86 15.48 -4.42 9.55
N ILE A 87 16.05 -4.80 10.69
CA ILE A 87 16.46 -6.18 10.95
C ILE A 87 15.22 -7.05 11.16
N VAL A 88 14.26 -6.56 11.96
CA VAL A 88 12.97 -7.22 12.16
C VAL A 88 12.23 -7.38 10.84
N LEU A 89 12.21 -6.34 10.01
CA LEU A 89 11.58 -6.39 8.69
C LEU A 89 12.22 -7.43 7.77
N ARG A 90 13.57 -7.48 7.70
CA ARG A 90 14.29 -8.48 6.89
C ARG A 90 14.05 -9.91 7.38
N LEU A 91 14.06 -10.12 8.69
CA LEU A 91 13.76 -11.44 9.27
C LEU A 91 12.31 -11.83 9.05
N LEU A 92 11.37 -10.88 9.08
CA LEU A 92 9.98 -11.12 8.73
C LEU A 92 9.83 -11.57 7.28
N ASP A 93 10.50 -10.88 6.34
CA ASP A 93 10.51 -11.24 4.92
C ASP A 93 11.01 -12.68 4.69
N ILE A 94 12.15 -13.03 5.30
CA ILE A 94 12.74 -14.38 5.26
C ILE A 94 11.77 -15.41 5.87
N THR A 95 11.19 -15.09 7.02
CA THR A 95 10.26 -15.97 7.74
C THR A 95 9.04 -16.29 6.90
N ILE A 96 8.43 -15.27 6.28
CA ILE A 96 7.27 -15.43 5.41
C ILE A 96 7.61 -16.29 4.19
N LYS A 97 8.73 -16.01 3.53
CA LYS A 97 9.18 -16.79 2.38
C LYS A 97 9.40 -18.26 2.76
N TYR A 98 10.05 -18.51 3.90
CA TYR A 98 10.24 -19.86 4.43
C TYR A 98 8.91 -20.59 4.64
N ILE A 99 7.95 -19.96 5.33
CA ILE A 99 6.62 -20.55 5.59
C ILE A 99 5.90 -20.85 4.27
N ARG A 100 5.97 -19.94 3.30
CA ARG A 100 5.27 -20.05 2.01
C ARG A 100 5.86 -21.13 1.09
N ASP A 101 7.18 -21.19 0.99
CA ASP A 101 7.86 -21.94 -0.06
C ASP A 101 8.51 -23.25 0.42
N TYR A 102 8.89 -23.35 1.70
CA TYR A 102 9.78 -24.42 2.16
C TYR A 102 9.28 -25.18 3.39
N ALA A 103 8.48 -24.54 4.25
CA ALA A 103 7.97 -25.17 5.45
C ALA A 103 7.06 -26.38 5.14
N PRO A 104 7.03 -27.40 6.02
CA PRO A 104 5.96 -28.38 6.02
C PRO A 104 4.58 -27.71 6.18
N ASN A 105 3.53 -28.34 5.67
CA ASN A 105 2.16 -27.79 5.78
C ASN A 105 1.72 -27.54 7.23
N THR A 106 2.19 -28.39 8.15
CA THR A 106 1.94 -28.30 9.59
C THR A 106 3.28 -28.18 10.31
N LEU A 107 3.44 -27.13 11.10
CA LEU A 107 4.60 -26.88 11.95
C LEU A 107 4.29 -27.36 13.36
N GLU A 108 4.98 -28.41 13.78
CA GLU A 108 4.88 -28.91 15.15
C GLU A 108 5.70 -27.99 16.06
N THR A 109 5.06 -27.33 17.03
CA THR A 109 5.76 -26.39 17.91
C THR A 109 6.00 -26.96 19.32
N LYS A 110 7.05 -26.49 19.99
CA LYS A 110 7.26 -26.67 21.44
C LYS A 110 6.41 -25.70 22.28
N SER A 111 5.71 -24.77 21.63
CA SER A 111 4.95 -23.73 22.31
C SER A 111 3.59 -24.25 22.80
N LYS A 112 2.95 -23.49 23.69
CA LYS A 112 1.58 -23.77 24.16
C LYS A 112 0.52 -23.69 23.04
N LEU A 113 0.87 -23.17 21.86
CA LEU A 113 -0.02 -23.06 20.72
C LEU A 113 -0.25 -24.41 20.02
N GLY A 114 0.57 -25.44 20.30
CA GLY A 114 0.47 -26.74 19.66
C GLY A 114 0.96 -26.71 18.21
N ASP A 115 0.34 -27.54 17.37
CA ASP A 115 0.67 -27.61 15.95
C ASP A 115 -0.03 -26.48 15.19
N VAL A 116 0.70 -25.82 14.28
CA VAL A 116 0.20 -24.64 13.58
C VAL A 116 0.32 -24.86 12.07
N TYR A 117 -0.73 -24.51 11.33
CA TYR A 117 -0.67 -24.53 9.86
C TYR A 117 0.08 -23.30 9.34
N GLY A 118 0.92 -23.50 8.32
CA GLY A 118 1.67 -22.40 7.71
C GLY A 118 0.76 -21.30 7.14
N GLY A 119 -0.40 -21.68 6.59
CA GLY A 119 -1.41 -20.73 6.10
C GLY A 119 -1.92 -19.80 7.20
N ASP A 120 -2.30 -20.36 8.35
CA ASP A 120 -2.82 -19.61 9.50
C ASP A 120 -1.78 -18.62 10.06
N LEU A 121 -0.49 -19.00 10.05
CA LEU A 121 0.60 -18.10 10.45
C LEU A 121 0.75 -16.93 9.49
N LEU A 122 0.69 -17.19 8.18
CA LEU A 122 0.75 -16.13 7.17
C LEU A 122 -0.46 -15.19 7.28
N ASP A 123 -1.65 -15.72 7.58
CA ASP A 123 -2.86 -14.92 7.82
C ASP A 123 -2.74 -14.08 9.10
N GLY A 124 -2.21 -14.66 10.17
CA GLY A 124 -1.90 -13.94 11.41
C GLY A 124 -0.91 -12.79 11.16
N ILE A 125 0.15 -13.03 10.40
CA ILE A 125 1.13 -11.99 10.04
C ILE A 125 0.47 -10.92 9.14
N GLU A 126 -0.31 -11.30 8.12
CA GLU A 126 -1.02 -10.33 7.29
C GLU A 126 -1.98 -9.47 8.11
N ASN A 127 -2.68 -10.04 9.10
CA ASN A 127 -3.56 -9.29 10.00
C ASN A 127 -2.79 -8.29 10.88
N LEU A 128 -1.56 -8.61 11.28
CA LEU A 128 -0.70 -7.69 12.03
C LEU A 128 -0.18 -6.55 11.15
N LEU A 129 0.10 -6.83 9.87
CA LEU A 129 0.61 -5.87 8.88
C LEU A 129 -0.49 -5.01 8.26
N SER A 130 -1.69 -5.54 8.03
CA SER A 130 -2.83 -4.80 7.48
C SER A 130 -3.20 -3.59 8.34
N ASN A 131 -2.85 -3.67 9.62
CA ASN A 131 -2.92 -2.60 10.60
C ASN A 131 -1.76 -1.59 10.44
N GLY A 132 -1.77 -0.84 9.34
CA GLY A 132 -0.91 0.32 9.10
C GLY A 132 0.52 0.04 8.63
N SER A 133 0.83 -1.19 8.16
CA SER A 133 2.11 -1.46 7.52
C SER A 133 2.10 -1.14 6.02
N LYS A 134 3.24 -0.67 5.51
CA LYS A 134 3.48 -0.53 4.08
C LYS A 134 3.62 -1.87 3.37
N TRP A 135 3.83 -2.95 4.13
CA TRP A 135 4.04 -4.29 3.60
C TRP A 135 2.78 -5.15 3.70
N LYS A 136 2.69 -6.12 2.79
CA LYS A 136 1.75 -7.24 2.84
C LYS A 136 2.49 -8.55 2.55
N VAL A 137 1.94 -9.65 3.05
CA VAL A 137 2.41 -11.00 2.80
C VAL A 137 2.24 -11.32 1.32
N LEU A 138 3.34 -11.63 0.64
CA LEU A 138 3.32 -12.09 -0.75
C LEU A 138 2.99 -13.59 -0.79
N ARG A 139 1.78 -13.92 -1.24
CA ARG A 139 1.27 -15.30 -1.29
C ARG A 139 1.75 -16.10 -2.50
N ASP A 140 2.21 -15.43 -3.54
CA ASP A 140 2.71 -16.08 -4.75
C ASP A 140 4.01 -16.83 -4.46
N ARG A 141 4.01 -18.14 -4.73
CA ARG A 141 5.18 -19.01 -4.53
C ARG A 141 6.31 -18.64 -5.49
N ASN A 142 7.54 -18.99 -5.09
CA ASN A 142 8.77 -18.83 -5.87
C ASN A 142 9.22 -17.37 -6.12
N SER A 143 8.58 -16.39 -5.50
CA SER A 143 9.11 -15.01 -5.48
C SER A 143 10.35 -14.92 -4.60
N GLU A 144 11.31 -14.06 -4.94
CA GLU A 144 12.52 -13.82 -4.15
C GLU A 144 12.20 -13.31 -2.74
N SER A 145 11.16 -12.50 -2.59
CA SER A 145 10.70 -11.93 -1.32
C SER A 145 9.48 -12.65 -0.73
N GLY A 146 9.33 -12.58 0.58
CA GLY A 146 8.12 -12.93 1.33
C GLY A 146 7.15 -11.76 1.51
N LEU A 147 7.64 -10.53 1.46
CA LEU A 147 6.87 -9.29 1.55
C LEU A 147 6.80 -8.59 0.19
N ILE A 148 5.75 -7.79 0.01
CA ILE A 148 5.60 -6.86 -1.11
C ILE A 148 4.94 -5.59 -0.57
N GLU A 149 5.24 -4.44 -1.15
CA GLU A 149 4.56 -3.21 -0.75
C GLU A 149 3.06 -3.28 -1.08
N ARG A 150 2.26 -2.78 -0.14
CA ARG A 150 0.80 -2.72 -0.23
C ARG A 150 0.36 -1.74 -1.31
N VAL A 151 1.09 -0.63 -1.41
CA VAL A 151 0.90 0.41 -2.42
C VAL A 151 2.22 0.60 -3.15
N ASN A 152 2.16 0.86 -4.45
CA ASN A 152 3.35 1.19 -5.21
C ASN A 152 3.99 2.49 -4.65
N PRO A 153 5.29 2.50 -4.32
CA PRO A 153 5.94 3.66 -3.72
C PRO A 153 5.90 4.91 -4.63
N GLU A 154 5.82 4.75 -5.95
CA GLU A 154 5.63 5.87 -6.89
C GLU A 154 4.27 6.57 -6.68
N ILE A 155 3.22 5.82 -6.33
CA ILE A 155 1.89 6.40 -6.05
C ILE A 155 1.95 7.18 -4.74
N THR A 156 2.62 6.64 -3.72
CA THR A 156 2.83 7.35 -2.44
C THR A 156 3.59 8.65 -2.66
N LYS A 157 4.64 8.62 -3.49
CA LYS A 157 5.44 9.80 -3.86
C LYS A 157 4.60 10.85 -4.59
N ILE A 158 3.79 10.43 -5.58
CA ILE A 158 2.86 11.32 -6.27
C ILE A 158 1.89 11.98 -5.27
N ALA A 159 1.36 11.20 -4.33
CA ALA A 159 0.43 11.72 -3.33
C ALA A 159 1.10 12.82 -2.46
N GLN A 160 2.36 12.61 -2.09
CA GLN A 160 3.18 13.59 -1.36
C GLN A 160 3.45 14.85 -2.19
N GLU A 161 3.78 14.69 -3.46
CA GLU A 161 4.08 15.79 -4.39
C GLU A 161 2.85 16.69 -4.65
N ILE A 162 1.65 16.10 -4.77
CA ILE A 162 0.38 16.85 -4.92
C ILE A 162 0.12 17.77 -3.71
N ASN A 163 0.54 17.34 -2.51
CA ASN A 163 0.48 18.12 -1.29
C ASN A 163 -0.90 18.79 -1.02
N ASP A 164 -1.98 18.02 -1.16
CA ASP A 164 -3.34 18.46 -0.87
C ASP A 164 -3.82 17.95 0.51
N ASP A 165 -4.40 18.84 1.31
CA ASP A 165 -4.87 18.53 2.67
C ASP A 165 -5.96 17.44 2.68
N PHE A 166 -6.87 17.43 1.70
CA PHE A 166 -7.91 16.40 1.62
C PHE A 166 -7.35 15.06 1.16
N LEU A 167 -6.38 15.08 0.24
CA LEU A 167 -5.70 13.85 -0.17
C LEU A 167 -4.92 13.25 1.00
N THR A 168 -4.17 14.07 1.74
CA THR A 168 -3.45 13.64 2.95
C THR A 168 -4.40 13.05 4.00
N LYS A 169 -5.57 13.67 4.21
CA LYS A 169 -6.62 13.11 5.10
C LYS A 169 -7.15 11.77 4.61
N ALA A 170 -7.40 11.65 3.30
CA ALA A 170 -7.91 10.42 2.70
C ALA A 170 -6.94 9.25 2.92
N TRP A 171 -5.64 9.48 2.68
CA TRP A 171 -4.59 8.51 2.94
C TRP A 171 -4.51 8.11 4.41
N ASN A 172 -4.50 9.08 5.32
CA ASN A 172 -4.51 8.79 6.75
C ASN A 172 -5.74 7.95 7.15
N GLN A 173 -6.93 8.29 6.67
CA GLN A 173 -8.16 7.56 7.01
C GLN A 173 -8.21 6.15 6.40
N ALA A 174 -7.67 5.93 5.20
CA ALA A 174 -7.71 4.62 4.56
C ALA A 174 -6.65 3.63 5.08
N PHE A 175 -5.50 4.13 5.51
CA PHE A 175 -4.32 3.30 5.82
C PHE A 175 -3.89 3.36 7.30
N GLN A 176 -4.53 4.17 8.14
CA GLN A 176 -4.30 4.15 9.59
C GLN A 176 -4.69 2.81 10.23
N ARG A 177 -4.30 2.66 11.50
CA ARG A 177 -4.54 1.45 12.31
C ARG A 177 -5.99 0.93 12.30
N GLN A 178 -6.94 1.84 12.39
CA GLN A 178 -8.36 1.55 12.23
C GLN A 178 -8.86 2.35 11.05
N PRO A 179 -8.86 1.76 9.84
CA PRO A 179 -9.34 2.44 8.66
C PRO A 179 -10.74 3.00 8.91
N ASP A 180 -10.98 4.18 8.37
CA ASP A 180 -12.28 4.86 8.37
C ASP A 180 -12.73 4.95 6.90
N PRO A 181 -13.34 3.87 6.36
CA PRO A 181 -13.55 3.72 4.93
C PRO A 181 -14.43 4.82 4.34
N GLU A 182 -15.48 5.21 5.07
CA GLU A 182 -16.43 6.24 4.64
C GLU A 182 -15.75 7.60 4.56
N ASN A 183 -15.08 8.03 5.64
CA ASN A 183 -14.44 9.34 5.64
C ASN A 183 -13.23 9.39 4.71
N ALA A 184 -12.52 8.26 4.52
CA ALA A 184 -11.44 8.17 3.54
C ALA A 184 -11.94 8.48 2.12
N VAL A 185 -13.07 7.88 1.72
CA VAL A 185 -13.66 8.11 0.40
C VAL A 185 -14.19 9.54 0.26
N VAL A 186 -14.83 10.08 1.31
CA VAL A 186 -15.30 11.48 1.32
C VAL A 186 -14.13 12.47 1.19
N SER A 187 -13.03 12.23 1.90
CA SER A 187 -11.82 13.05 1.78
C SER A 187 -11.18 12.92 0.39
N ALA A 188 -11.15 11.72 -0.18
CA ALA A 188 -10.64 11.48 -1.53
C ALA A 188 -11.45 12.24 -2.59
N GLN A 189 -12.78 12.21 -2.49
CA GLN A 189 -13.71 12.97 -3.32
C GLN A 189 -13.44 14.49 -3.23
N LYS A 190 -13.30 15.00 -2.00
CA LYS A 190 -12.99 16.42 -1.78
C LYS A 190 -11.63 16.82 -2.34
N ALA A 191 -10.63 15.92 -2.33
CA ALA A 191 -9.33 16.19 -2.95
C ALA A 191 -9.46 16.42 -4.46
N ILE A 192 -10.19 15.53 -5.16
CA ILE A 192 -10.44 15.65 -6.60
C ILE A 192 -11.16 16.97 -6.92
N GLU A 193 -12.21 17.29 -6.17
CA GLU A 193 -12.96 18.54 -6.33
C GLU A 193 -12.10 19.79 -6.08
N ASN A 194 -11.30 19.77 -5.02
CA ASN A 194 -10.43 20.88 -4.64
C ASN A 194 -9.38 21.15 -5.71
N ILE A 195 -8.69 20.11 -6.19
CA ILE A 195 -7.64 20.24 -7.20
C ILE A 195 -8.22 20.67 -8.55
N ALA A 196 -9.35 20.08 -8.98
CA ALA A 196 -10.04 20.50 -10.20
C ALA A 196 -10.49 21.97 -10.16
N SER A 197 -10.94 22.44 -8.99
CA SER A 197 -11.33 23.83 -8.75
C SER A 197 -10.13 24.78 -8.76
N LYS A 198 -9.05 24.43 -8.05
CA LYS A 198 -7.80 25.21 -7.97
C LYS A 198 -7.17 25.43 -9.35
N LEU A 199 -7.20 24.40 -10.21
CA LEU A 199 -6.66 24.46 -11.57
C LEU A 199 -7.64 25.04 -12.60
N GLY A 200 -8.82 25.48 -12.18
CA GLY A 200 -9.77 26.19 -13.04
C GLY A 200 -10.53 25.29 -14.03
N LEU A 201 -10.47 23.96 -13.88
CA LEU A 201 -11.22 23.03 -14.75
C LEU A 201 -12.73 23.13 -14.49
N THR A 202 -13.14 23.09 -13.21
CA THR A 202 -14.54 23.27 -12.81
C THR A 202 -14.66 23.51 -11.31
N LYS A 203 -15.63 24.35 -10.91
CA LYS A 203 -16.06 24.50 -9.51
C LYS A 203 -17.31 23.69 -9.19
N ALA A 204 -17.98 23.14 -10.22
CA ALA A 204 -19.22 22.39 -10.05
C ALA A 204 -18.91 20.91 -9.83
N THR A 205 -19.29 20.39 -8.65
CA THR A 205 -19.22 18.98 -8.27
C THR A 205 -19.78 18.08 -9.36
N SER A 206 -20.97 18.39 -9.91
CA SER A 206 -21.60 17.60 -10.98
C SER A 206 -20.74 17.44 -12.24
N LYS A 207 -19.94 18.44 -12.60
CA LYS A 207 -19.00 18.38 -13.73
C LYS A 207 -17.75 17.57 -13.42
N VAL A 208 -17.29 17.56 -12.16
CA VAL A 208 -16.18 16.69 -11.73
C VAL A 208 -16.57 15.23 -11.97
N TYR A 209 -17.67 14.75 -11.38
CA TYR A 209 -18.04 13.33 -11.48
C TYR A 209 -18.69 12.96 -12.81
N GLY A 210 -19.34 13.89 -13.50
CA GLY A 210 -20.04 13.63 -14.75
C GLY A 210 -19.17 13.78 -15.99
N THR A 211 -18.34 14.81 -16.04
CA THR A 211 -17.57 15.17 -17.24
C THR A 211 -16.11 14.80 -17.08
N LEU A 212 -15.45 15.26 -16.01
CA LEU A 212 -14.01 15.04 -15.81
C LEU A 212 -13.71 13.56 -15.56
N LEU A 213 -14.36 12.96 -14.56
CA LEU A 213 -14.21 11.52 -14.30
C LEU A 213 -14.78 10.66 -15.42
N GLY A 214 -15.85 11.13 -16.08
CA GLY A 214 -16.42 10.46 -17.24
C GLY A 214 -15.44 10.35 -18.41
N ASP A 215 -14.68 11.41 -18.68
CA ASP A 215 -13.70 11.44 -19.75
C ASP A 215 -12.42 10.65 -19.42
N ILE A 216 -11.92 10.73 -18.17
CA ILE A 216 -10.82 9.84 -17.71
C ILE A 216 -11.24 8.37 -17.86
N LYS A 217 -12.47 8.05 -17.46
CA LYS A 217 -13.03 6.70 -17.53
C LYS A 217 -13.14 6.22 -18.98
N ALA A 218 -13.62 7.06 -19.91
CA ALA A 218 -13.71 6.72 -21.32
C ALA A 218 -12.34 6.61 -22.02
N ASN A 219 -11.36 7.42 -21.60
CA ASN A 219 -10.09 7.59 -22.31
C ASN A 219 -8.84 7.48 -21.41
N PRO A 220 -8.68 6.44 -20.56
CA PRO A 220 -7.62 6.41 -19.54
C PRO A 220 -6.22 6.45 -20.15
N HIS A 221 -6.03 5.81 -21.31
CA HIS A 221 -4.78 5.79 -22.06
C HIS A 221 -4.26 7.19 -22.43
N LEU A 222 -5.15 8.14 -22.75
CA LEU A 222 -4.76 9.51 -23.06
C LEU A 222 -4.15 10.20 -21.84
N TYR A 223 -4.75 10.03 -20.68
CA TYR A 223 -4.29 10.64 -19.43
C TYR A 223 -2.97 10.05 -18.95
N PHE A 224 -2.83 8.73 -18.98
CA PHE A 224 -1.55 8.08 -18.68
C PHE A 224 -0.41 8.50 -19.63
N SER A 225 -0.70 8.66 -20.93
CA SER A 225 0.32 9.08 -21.91
C SER A 225 0.76 10.54 -21.77
N ARG A 226 -0.11 11.41 -21.23
CA ARG A 226 0.11 12.86 -21.13
C ARG A 226 0.80 13.26 -19.83
N ALA A 227 0.63 12.46 -18.78
CA ALA A 227 1.34 12.62 -17.52
C ALA A 227 2.79 12.07 -17.71
N ARG A 228 3.64 12.95 -18.25
CA ARG A 228 4.87 12.64 -19.01
C ARG A 228 5.95 11.83 -18.27
N ASP A 229 5.88 11.69 -16.95
CA ASP A 229 6.86 10.95 -16.13
C ASP A 229 6.42 9.49 -15.83
N ALA A 230 5.26 9.07 -16.33
CA ALA A 230 4.60 7.81 -15.94
C ALA A 230 4.51 6.74 -17.03
N TYR A 231 5.29 6.88 -18.10
CA TYR A 231 5.53 5.72 -18.96
C TYR A 231 6.13 4.55 -18.15
N ASP A 232 6.79 4.85 -17.03
CA ASP A 232 7.18 3.85 -16.05
C ASP A 232 6.00 3.32 -15.22
N LEU A 233 5.03 4.11 -14.75
CA LEU A 233 3.85 3.58 -14.01
C LEU A 233 3.02 2.59 -14.86
N GLN A 234 2.79 2.89 -16.14
CA GLN A 234 2.13 1.95 -17.06
C GLN A 234 2.97 0.68 -17.22
N ASN A 235 4.29 0.81 -17.42
CA ASN A 235 5.20 -0.33 -17.51
C ASN A 235 5.36 -1.10 -16.18
N ILE A 236 5.27 -0.44 -15.02
CA ILE A 236 5.47 -0.97 -13.66
C ILE A 236 4.22 -1.72 -13.19
N ILE A 237 3.04 -1.18 -13.49
CA ILE A 237 1.77 -1.90 -13.35
C ILE A 237 1.76 -3.15 -14.26
N THR A 238 2.41 -3.08 -15.43
CA THR A 238 2.51 -4.21 -16.38
C THR A 238 3.77 -5.08 -16.27
N LYS A 239 4.71 -4.79 -15.36
CA LYS A 239 6.01 -5.51 -15.22
C LYS A 239 5.90 -6.83 -14.43
N GLN A 240 4.72 -7.44 -14.42
CA GLN A 240 4.62 -8.88 -14.20
C GLN A 240 4.92 -9.62 -15.52
N PRO A 241 5.52 -10.82 -15.48
CA PRO A 241 6.15 -11.45 -16.64
C PRO A 241 5.25 -11.47 -17.89
N LYS A 242 5.89 -11.22 -19.03
CA LYS A 242 5.31 -11.05 -20.38
C LYS A 242 4.41 -12.19 -20.90
N ASP A 243 4.17 -13.23 -20.10
CA ASP A 243 3.50 -14.46 -20.51
C ASP A 243 2.00 -14.52 -20.14
N LYS A 244 1.37 -13.41 -19.74
CA LYS A 244 -0.09 -13.36 -19.57
C LYS A 244 -0.69 -12.10 -20.19
N LEU A 245 -1.35 -12.28 -21.32
CA LEU A 245 -2.12 -11.27 -22.07
C LEU A 245 -3.32 -10.63 -21.31
N ASN A 246 -3.43 -10.78 -19.98
CA ASN A 246 -4.56 -10.33 -19.16
C ASN A 246 -4.24 -9.18 -18.17
N VAL A 247 -3.00 -8.67 -18.12
CA VAL A 247 -2.61 -7.64 -17.14
C VAL A 247 -3.30 -6.29 -17.41
N ASN A 248 -3.56 -5.97 -18.67
CA ASN A 248 -4.28 -4.75 -19.05
C ASN A 248 -5.76 -4.80 -18.64
N GLU A 249 -6.38 -5.99 -18.67
CA GLU A 249 -7.77 -6.18 -18.26
C GLU A 249 -7.94 -6.15 -16.75
N GLN A 250 -7.02 -6.76 -15.98
CA GLN A 250 -7.05 -6.70 -14.51
C GLN A 250 -6.82 -5.29 -13.98
N PHE A 251 -5.82 -4.59 -14.53
CA PHE A 251 -5.57 -3.20 -14.17
C PHE A 251 -6.74 -2.30 -14.56
N ALA A 252 -7.27 -2.48 -15.79
CA ALA A 252 -8.47 -1.76 -16.20
C ALA A 252 -9.60 -2.04 -15.21
N ASN A 253 -9.98 -3.29 -14.98
CA ASN A 253 -11.08 -3.66 -14.10
C ASN A 253 -10.89 -3.10 -12.68
N TRP A 254 -9.67 -3.11 -12.15
CA TRP A 254 -9.33 -2.47 -10.88
C TRP A 254 -9.55 -0.95 -10.92
N PHE A 255 -9.02 -0.27 -11.94
CA PHE A 255 -9.16 1.18 -12.11
C PHE A 255 -10.63 1.58 -12.31
N TRP A 256 -11.36 0.84 -13.14
CA TRP A 256 -12.80 1.01 -13.39
C TRP A 256 -13.60 0.80 -12.11
N SER A 257 -13.31 -0.24 -11.32
CA SER A 257 -14.06 -0.54 -10.09
C SER A 257 -13.90 0.56 -9.05
N GLY A 258 -12.69 1.08 -8.82
CA GLY A 258 -12.52 2.16 -7.85
C GLY A 258 -12.97 3.53 -8.37
N MET A 259 -12.88 3.80 -9.68
CA MET A 259 -13.54 4.97 -10.29
C MET A 259 -15.06 4.94 -10.06
N ASP A 260 -15.67 3.77 -10.25
CA ASP A 260 -17.10 3.57 -10.04
C ASP A 260 -17.47 3.72 -8.56
N LEU A 261 -16.63 3.22 -7.64
CA LEU A 261 -16.77 3.40 -6.20
C LEU A 261 -16.75 4.89 -5.83
N ILE A 262 -15.77 5.66 -6.29
CA ILE A 262 -15.67 7.12 -6.06
C ILE A 262 -16.89 7.86 -6.62
N GLN A 263 -17.41 7.43 -7.78
CA GLN A 263 -18.59 8.03 -8.39
C GLN A 263 -19.89 7.70 -7.65
N LYS A 264 -20.06 6.45 -7.20
CA LYS A 264 -21.28 5.93 -6.56
C LYS A 264 -21.47 6.39 -5.12
N THR A 265 -20.37 6.53 -4.36
CA THR A 265 -20.41 7.00 -2.97
C THR A 265 -20.61 8.51 -2.86
N ASN A 266 -20.74 9.24 -3.97
CA ASN A 266 -21.05 10.66 -3.92
C ASN A 266 -22.52 10.87 -3.55
N PRO A 267 -22.82 11.52 -2.41
CA PRO A 267 -24.19 11.75 -1.94
C PRO A 267 -25.06 12.56 -2.92
N GLY A 268 -24.46 13.28 -3.88
CA GLY A 268 -25.18 14.09 -4.86
C GLY A 268 -25.77 13.34 -6.07
N ARG A 269 -25.40 12.07 -6.33
CA ARG A 269 -25.87 11.31 -7.51
C ARG A 269 -26.79 10.13 -7.20
N HIS A 270 -26.68 9.54 -6.02
CA HIS A 270 -27.56 8.45 -5.61
C HIS A 270 -27.90 8.56 -4.12
N PRO A 271 -29.00 9.25 -3.75
CA PRO A 271 -29.71 8.88 -2.54
C PRO A 271 -30.45 7.57 -2.85
N SER A 272 -29.72 6.48 -3.13
CA SER A 272 -30.37 5.17 -3.15
C SER A 272 -30.85 4.93 -1.72
N LYS A 273 -32.05 4.39 -1.57
CA LYS A 273 -32.64 4.03 -0.26
C LYS A 273 -31.85 2.94 0.51
N GLU A 274 -30.61 2.66 0.09
CA GLU A 274 -29.70 1.61 0.59
C GLU A 274 -28.46 2.21 1.28
N VAL A 275 -28.44 3.51 1.61
CA VAL A 275 -27.36 4.10 2.44
C VAL A 275 -27.30 3.47 3.85
N GLY A 276 -28.32 2.71 4.25
CA GLY A 276 -28.38 2.04 5.54
C GLY A 276 -27.50 0.79 5.70
N GLU A 277 -27.00 0.17 4.62
CA GLU A 277 -26.33 -1.14 4.71
C GLU A 277 -25.09 -1.33 3.82
N PHE A 278 -24.62 -0.29 3.11
CA PHE A 278 -23.37 -0.42 2.34
C PHE A 278 -22.14 -0.18 3.23
N SER A 279 -21.75 -1.21 4.00
CA SER A 279 -20.48 -1.20 4.72
C SER A 279 -19.33 -1.23 3.73
N LEU A 280 -18.67 -0.09 3.54
CA LEU A 280 -17.45 -0.01 2.73
C LEU A 280 -16.30 -0.72 3.45
N SER A 281 -15.67 -1.69 2.80
CA SER A 281 -14.51 -2.36 3.39
C SER A 281 -13.28 -1.43 3.40
N ALA A 282 -12.33 -1.71 4.29
CA ALA A 282 -11.05 -1.00 4.35
C ALA A 282 -10.29 -1.12 3.01
N GLU A 283 -10.29 -2.30 2.40
CA GLU A 283 -9.63 -2.55 1.12
C GLU A 283 -10.27 -1.72 0.00
N ALA A 284 -11.61 -1.63 -0.04
CA ALA A 284 -12.32 -0.82 -1.02
C ALA A 284 -11.98 0.67 -0.87
N ALA A 285 -11.90 1.17 0.36
CA ALA A 285 -11.49 2.55 0.62
C ALA A 285 -10.02 2.81 0.26
N GLN A 286 -9.10 1.90 0.59
CA GLN A 286 -7.69 2.00 0.18
C GLN A 286 -7.56 2.06 -1.35
N GLN A 287 -8.30 1.23 -2.08
CA GLN A 287 -8.34 1.28 -3.54
C GLN A 287 -8.89 2.61 -4.06
N ALA A 288 -9.97 3.12 -3.46
CA ALA A 288 -10.55 4.42 -3.82
C ALA A 288 -9.54 5.56 -3.62
N VAL A 289 -8.80 5.56 -2.51
CA VAL A 289 -7.78 6.59 -2.23
C VAL A 289 -6.61 6.53 -3.20
N ILE A 290 -6.16 5.32 -3.56
CA ILE A 290 -5.12 5.13 -4.58
C ILE A 290 -5.59 5.69 -5.92
N ILE A 291 -6.82 5.38 -6.34
CA ILE A 291 -7.37 5.84 -7.61
C ILE A 291 -7.60 7.36 -7.60
N ALA A 292 -8.08 7.91 -6.49
CA ALA A 292 -8.19 9.35 -6.31
C ALA A 292 -6.83 10.04 -6.46
N THR A 293 -5.76 9.46 -5.92
CA THR A 293 -4.39 9.97 -6.10
C THR A 293 -4.00 10.03 -7.58
N VAL A 294 -4.28 8.96 -8.34
CA VAL A 294 -4.01 8.91 -9.78
C VAL A 294 -4.82 9.96 -10.55
N ILE A 295 -6.10 10.15 -10.20
CA ILE A 295 -6.95 11.19 -10.80
C ILE A 295 -6.42 12.59 -10.50
N CYS A 296 -6.09 12.88 -9.24
CA CYS A 296 -5.54 14.15 -8.82
C CYS A 296 -4.25 14.47 -9.59
N TRP A 297 -3.40 13.46 -9.76
CA TRP A 297 -2.19 13.58 -10.57
C TRP A 297 -2.46 13.80 -12.06
N PHE A 298 -3.48 13.17 -12.66
CA PHE A 298 -3.90 13.50 -14.03
C PHE A 298 -4.35 14.95 -14.18
N ILE A 299 -5.04 15.48 -13.17
CA ILE A 299 -5.49 16.86 -13.15
C ILE A 299 -4.28 17.81 -13.04
N GLU A 300 -3.37 17.57 -12.09
CA GLU A 300 -2.19 18.40 -11.84
C GLU A 300 -1.14 18.36 -12.95
N SER A 301 -0.91 17.19 -13.55
CA SER A 301 0.05 17.02 -14.67
C SER A 301 -0.34 17.81 -15.94
N GLY A 302 -1.49 18.47 -15.91
CA GLY A 302 -1.96 19.30 -17.01
C GLY A 302 -2.49 18.49 -18.20
N SER A 303 -2.81 17.21 -17.99
CA SER A 303 -3.29 16.29 -19.04
C SER A 303 -4.57 16.76 -19.73
N PHE A 304 -5.29 17.69 -19.11
CA PHE A 304 -6.51 18.34 -19.60
C PHE A 304 -6.28 19.60 -20.45
N PHE A 305 -5.09 20.21 -20.43
CA PHE A 305 -4.88 21.57 -20.97
C PHE A 305 -4.25 21.64 -22.37
N LYS A 306 -3.98 20.50 -23.05
CA LYS A 306 -3.21 20.50 -24.31
C LYS A 306 -3.99 20.81 -25.60
N ASP A 307 -5.33 20.89 -25.57
CA ASP A 307 -6.09 21.24 -26.78
C ASP A 307 -6.23 22.75 -27.02
N ASP A 308 -5.77 23.60 -26.08
CA ASP A 308 -5.93 25.06 -26.17
C ASP A 308 -4.70 25.81 -26.71
N ILE A 309 -3.52 25.17 -26.77
CA ILE A 309 -2.30 25.80 -27.28
C ILE A 309 -2.23 25.72 -28.81
N SER A 310 -2.77 24.66 -29.43
CA SER A 310 -2.82 24.53 -30.89
C SER A 310 -3.84 25.46 -31.53
N LYS A 311 -4.93 25.83 -30.83
CA LYS A 311 -5.95 26.78 -31.33
C LYS A 311 -5.56 28.25 -31.21
N LYS A 312 -4.57 28.60 -30.38
CA LYS A 312 -4.06 29.98 -30.28
C LYS A 312 -3.01 30.34 -31.34
N GLN A 313 -2.50 29.37 -32.11
CA GLN A 313 -1.54 29.62 -33.19
C GLN A 313 -2.18 29.69 -34.59
N SER A 314 -3.48 29.37 -34.72
CA SER A 314 -4.25 29.66 -35.93
C SER A 314 -5.07 30.94 -35.71
N LYS A 315 -4.39 32.08 -35.69
CA LYS A 315 -5.00 33.37 -36.05
C LYS A 315 -4.99 33.50 -37.56
#